data_AF-A0A418Y743-F1
#
_entry.id   AF-A0A418Y743-F1
#
_cell.length_a   1.000
_cell.length_b   1.000
_cell.length_c   1.000
_cell.angle_alpha   90.00
_cell.angle_beta   90.00
_cell.angle_gamma   90.00
#
_symmetry.space_group_name_H-M   'P 1'
#
loop_
_entity.id
_entity.type
_entity.pdbx_description
1 polymer ?
#
loop_
_entity_poly.entity_id
_entity_poly.type
_entity_poly.pdbx_seq_one_letter_code
_entity_poly.pdbx_strand_id
1 'polypeptide(L)'
;RTCIEGQRDHALLSFLYNTGARIQEALDVCPGAIRFDAPACVRLFGKGRKERICPLWPETIALLKALLRRQPRADDEPLFVNRYGVTLGSSGIRFKLAQYVNAAAQAVPTLSSKNVTPHSFRHAAAVHLIAAGVDVTVIRSWLGHVSLDTTNHYAQANLDTKRAALEQLDHGSKTVSKPPRWKRDEHLLAWLDSL
;
A
#
# COMPACT_ATOMS: atom_id res chain seq x y z
N ARG A 1 -11.11 18.73 0.49
CA ARG A 1 -10.13 19.29 -0.47
C ARG A 1 -10.21 20.82 -0.60
N THR A 2 -11.33 21.45 -0.26
CA THR A 2 -11.56 22.89 -0.41
C THR A 2 -10.89 23.76 0.66
N CYS A 3 -10.75 23.24 1.89
CA CYS A 3 -9.98 23.86 2.97
C CYS A 3 -8.54 23.34 3.04
N ILE A 4 -7.67 24.10 3.69
CA ILE A 4 -6.25 23.77 3.89
C ILE A 4 -6.10 22.43 4.62
N GLU A 5 -6.81 22.22 5.73
CA GLU A 5 -6.71 20.96 6.47
C GLU A 5 -7.19 19.78 5.63
N GLY A 6 -8.28 19.96 4.88
CA GLY A 6 -8.81 18.90 4.02
C GLY A 6 -7.93 18.60 2.81
N GLN A 7 -7.11 19.55 2.34
CA GLN A 7 -6.10 19.29 1.31
C GLN A 7 -4.90 18.55 1.90
N ARG A 8 -4.40 19.00 3.07
CA ARG A 8 -3.32 18.35 3.80
C ARG A 8 -3.66 16.91 4.17
N ASP A 9 -4.83 16.69 4.74
CA ASP A 9 -5.28 15.37 5.17
C ASP A 9 -5.42 14.44 3.95
N HIS A 10 -5.93 14.96 2.82
CA HIS A 10 -6.00 14.20 1.58
C HIS A 10 -4.60 13.83 1.05
N ALA A 11 -3.67 14.78 1.00
CA ALA A 11 -2.29 14.53 0.58
C ALA A 11 -1.60 13.50 1.48
N LEU A 12 -1.81 13.58 2.80
CA LEU A 12 -1.26 12.62 3.77
C LEU A 12 -1.80 11.21 3.55
N LEU A 13 -3.12 11.04 3.39
CA LEU A 13 -3.71 9.72 3.18
C LEU A 13 -3.29 9.12 1.83
N SER A 14 -3.20 9.93 0.77
CA SER A 14 -2.67 9.51 -0.53
C SER A 14 -1.19 9.11 -0.43
N PHE A 15 -0.38 9.87 0.32
CA PHE A 15 1.02 9.56 0.56
C PHE A 15 1.18 8.24 1.33
N LEU A 16 0.39 8.01 2.38
CA LEU A 16 0.37 6.74 3.14
C LEU A 16 -0.01 5.55 2.25
N TYR A 17 -1.01 5.73 1.38
CA TYR A 17 -1.43 4.69 0.44
C TYR A 17 -0.35 4.38 -0.61
N ASN A 18 0.22 5.39 -1.25
CA ASN A 18 1.28 5.21 -2.25
C ASN A 18 2.51 4.54 -1.64
N THR A 19 2.97 5.03 -0.49
CA THR A 19 4.28 4.63 0.06
C THR A 19 4.19 3.43 0.98
N GLY A 20 3.01 3.14 1.51
CA GLY A 20 2.83 2.22 2.62
C GLY A 20 3.58 2.66 3.88
N ALA A 21 3.95 3.94 4.03
CA ALA A 21 4.68 4.43 5.19
C ALA A 21 3.92 4.20 6.50
N ARG A 22 4.66 4.03 7.60
CA ARG A 22 4.07 4.14 8.94
C ARG A 22 3.65 5.59 9.18
N ILE A 23 2.66 5.80 10.04
CA ILE A 23 2.15 7.15 10.31
C ILE A 23 3.25 8.11 10.77
N GLN A 24 4.16 7.67 11.65
CA GLN A 24 5.25 8.52 12.13
C GLN A 24 6.24 8.86 11.01
N GLU A 25 6.61 7.88 10.19
CA GLU A 25 7.48 8.10 9.02
C GLU A 25 6.87 9.13 8.07
N ALA A 26 5.55 9.10 7.85
CA ALA A 26 4.86 10.08 7.02
C ALA A 26 4.83 11.48 7.65
N LEU A 27 4.59 11.57 8.95
CA LEU A 27 4.52 12.83 9.69
C LEU A 27 5.87 13.54 9.80
N ASP A 28 6.96 12.78 9.78
CA ASP A 28 8.33 13.28 9.85
C ASP A 28 8.93 13.63 8.48
N VAL A 29 8.19 13.45 7.37
CA VAL A 29 8.70 13.80 6.04
C VAL A 29 8.77 15.30 5.87
N CYS A 30 9.94 15.77 5.44
CA CYS A 30 10.20 17.16 5.03
C CYS A 30 10.40 17.23 3.50
N PRO A 31 10.23 18.42 2.87
CA PRO A 31 10.40 18.58 1.42
C PRO A 31 11.77 18.12 0.91
N GLY A 32 12.85 18.33 1.68
CA GLY A 32 14.20 17.91 1.32
C GLY A 32 14.41 16.39 1.27
N ALA A 33 13.45 15.61 1.76
CA ALA A 33 13.45 14.15 1.62
C ALA A 33 12.78 13.67 0.32
N ILE A 34 12.21 14.57 -0.48
CA ILE A 34 11.42 14.26 -1.67
C ILE A 34 12.11 14.79 -2.93
N ARG A 35 12.35 13.90 -3.89
CA ARG A 35 12.63 14.30 -5.27
C ARG A 35 11.30 14.46 -6.00
N PHE A 36 10.96 15.70 -6.33
CA PHE A 36 9.69 16.04 -6.98
C PHE A 36 9.67 15.84 -8.50
N ASP A 37 10.83 15.70 -9.13
CA ASP A 37 10.98 15.44 -10.56
C ASP A 37 11.17 13.96 -10.86
N ALA A 38 10.89 13.56 -12.09
CA ALA A 38 10.99 12.17 -12.50
C ALA A 38 12.46 11.67 -12.48
N PRO A 39 12.74 10.47 -11.93
CA PRO A 39 11.82 9.56 -11.28
C PRO A 39 11.51 10.00 -9.84
N ALA A 40 10.25 10.36 -9.56
CA ALA A 40 9.89 10.95 -8.29
C ALA A 40 9.97 9.92 -7.16
N CYS A 41 10.54 10.30 -6.03
CA CYS A 41 10.70 9.41 -4.88
C CYS A 41 10.81 10.17 -3.57
N VAL A 42 10.60 9.45 -2.47
CA VAL A 42 10.79 9.94 -1.11
C VAL A 42 11.73 9.02 -0.35
N ARG A 43 12.60 9.63 0.45
CA ARG A 43 13.43 8.97 1.43
C ARG A 43 12.70 8.91 2.76
N LEU A 44 12.50 7.69 3.27
CA LEU A 44 11.80 7.43 4.54
C LEU A 44 12.75 6.82 5.56
N PHE A 45 12.68 7.30 6.80
CA PHE A 45 13.49 6.80 7.91
C PHE A 45 12.64 5.98 8.88
N GLY A 46 12.89 4.67 8.94
CA GLY A 46 12.21 3.75 9.85
C GLY A 46 12.88 3.65 11.23
N LYS A 47 12.35 2.72 12.06
CA LYS A 47 12.92 2.38 13.37
C LYS A 47 14.42 2.02 13.23
N GLY A 48 15.26 2.62 14.07
CA GLY A 48 16.71 2.44 14.01
C GLY A 48 17.40 3.22 12.89
N ARG A 49 16.76 4.28 12.37
CA ARG A 49 17.27 5.13 11.27
C ARG A 49 17.58 4.37 9.99
N LYS A 50 16.94 3.22 9.78
CA LYS A 50 17.04 2.49 8.52
C LYS A 50 16.33 3.29 7.43
N GLU A 51 17.09 3.65 6.41
CA GLU A 51 16.60 4.38 5.25
C GLU A 51 15.97 3.42 4.24
N ARG A 52 14.91 3.89 3.58
CA ARG A 52 14.44 3.31 2.32
C ARG A 52 13.98 4.39 1.37
N ILE A 53 14.14 4.13 0.08
CA ILE A 53 13.64 4.99 -1.00
C ILE A 53 12.35 4.37 -1.53
N CYS A 54 11.30 5.17 -1.61
CA CYS A 54 10.00 4.76 -2.11
C CYS A 54 9.61 5.66 -3.28
N PRO A 55 9.29 5.11 -4.46
CA PRO A 55 8.87 5.93 -5.59
C PRO A 55 7.47 6.49 -5.34
N LEU A 56 7.24 7.69 -5.86
CA LEU A 56 5.97 8.41 -5.74
C LEU A 56 5.28 8.47 -7.09
N TRP A 57 3.97 8.23 -7.07
CA TRP A 57 3.13 8.38 -8.26
C TRP A 57 2.97 9.86 -8.63
N PRO A 58 2.78 10.18 -9.92
CA PRO A 58 2.56 11.55 -10.39
C PRO A 58 1.43 12.27 -9.64
N GLU A 59 0.35 11.56 -9.31
CA GLU A 59 -0.81 12.09 -8.59
C GLU A 59 -0.45 12.48 -7.16
N THR A 60 0.34 11.64 -6.48
CA THR A 60 0.84 11.94 -5.12
C THR A 60 1.74 13.18 -5.14
N ILE A 61 2.63 13.28 -6.13
CA ILE A 61 3.47 14.46 -6.33
C ILE A 61 2.64 15.71 -6.59
N ALA A 62 1.60 15.62 -7.42
CA ALA A 62 0.71 16.73 -7.69
C ALA A 62 0.02 17.23 -6.41
N LEU A 63 -0.44 16.33 -5.54
CA LEU A 63 -1.02 16.66 -4.24
C LEU A 63 -0.03 17.34 -3.30
N LEU A 64 1.20 16.83 -3.21
CA LEU A 64 2.26 17.40 -2.38
C LEU A 64 2.70 18.79 -2.88
N LYS A 65 2.90 18.95 -4.19
CA LYS A 65 3.20 20.25 -4.81
C LYS A 65 2.07 21.25 -4.55
N ALA A 66 0.80 20.81 -4.65
CA ALA A 66 -0.34 21.66 -4.38
C ALA A 66 -0.44 22.07 -2.89
N LEU A 67 -0.06 21.19 -1.97
CA LEU A 67 0.02 21.50 -0.54
C LEU A 67 1.10 22.56 -0.28
N LEU A 68 2.31 22.36 -0.80
CA LEU A 68 3.43 23.29 -0.65
C LEU A 68 3.19 24.67 -1.26
N ARG A 69 2.47 24.74 -2.39
CA ARG A 69 2.06 26.05 -2.95
C ARG A 69 1.16 26.84 -2.02
N ARG A 70 0.32 26.17 -1.23
CA ARG A 70 -0.66 26.82 -0.33
C ARG A 70 -0.10 27.04 1.07
N GLN A 71 0.79 26.17 1.52
CA GLN A 71 1.54 26.30 2.76
C GLN A 71 3.02 25.97 2.48
N PRO A 72 3.82 26.97 2.07
CA PRO A 72 5.26 26.80 1.88
C PRO A 72 5.95 26.31 3.16
N ARG A 73 6.96 25.47 3.00
CA ARG A 73 7.78 24.89 4.06
C ARG A 73 9.24 24.89 3.63
N ALA A 74 10.14 25.10 4.58
CA ALA A 74 11.57 24.89 4.33
C ALA A 74 11.88 23.39 4.14
N ASP A 75 13.05 23.07 3.58
CA ASP A 75 13.42 21.70 3.23
C ASP A 75 13.53 20.74 4.43
N ASP A 76 13.81 21.29 5.61
CA ASP A 76 13.95 20.58 6.89
C ASP A 76 12.69 20.66 7.77
N GLU A 77 11.65 21.36 7.32
CA GLU A 77 10.39 21.48 8.04
C GLU A 77 9.40 20.36 7.69
N PRO A 78 8.66 19.80 8.67
CA PRO A 78 7.66 18.78 8.41
C PRO A 78 6.60 19.25 7.41
N LEU A 79 6.22 18.39 6.45
CA LEU A 79 5.19 18.68 5.45
C LEU A 79 3.78 18.71 6.05
N PHE A 80 3.49 17.79 6.99
CA PHE A 80 2.15 17.57 7.51
C PHE A 80 1.98 18.16 8.90
N VAL A 81 1.65 19.45 8.93
CA VAL A 81 1.47 20.22 10.17
C VAL A 81 0.02 20.54 10.51
N ASN A 82 -0.25 20.79 11.77
CA ASN A 82 -1.54 21.26 12.26
C ASN A 82 -1.74 22.75 11.89
N ARG A 83 -2.88 23.33 12.30
CA ARG A 83 -3.21 24.74 12.01
C ARG A 83 -2.22 25.76 12.60
N TYR A 84 -1.41 25.34 13.57
CA TYR A 84 -0.41 26.16 14.25
C TYR A 84 1.00 25.97 13.66
N GLY A 85 1.17 25.18 12.59
CA GLY A 85 2.47 24.93 11.98
C GLY A 85 3.33 23.89 12.72
N VAL A 86 2.78 23.21 13.73
CA VAL A 86 3.45 22.13 14.47
C VAL A 86 3.08 20.78 13.87
N THR A 87 4.00 19.82 13.89
CA THR A 87 3.75 18.45 13.39
C THR A 87 2.45 17.87 13.95
N LEU A 88 1.65 17.25 13.07
CA LEU A 88 0.43 16.57 13.51
C LEU A 88 0.77 15.41 14.43
N GLY A 89 0.03 15.27 15.53
CA GLY A 89 0.10 14.08 16.36
C GLY A 89 -0.54 12.87 15.67
N SER A 90 0.08 11.70 15.80
CA SER A 90 -0.47 10.45 15.24
C SER A 90 -1.90 10.15 15.72
N SER A 91 -2.24 10.50 16.97
CA SER A 91 -3.60 10.36 17.50
C SER A 91 -4.60 11.32 16.85
N GLY A 92 -4.18 12.54 16.52
CA GLY A 92 -5.01 13.51 15.80
C GLY A 92 -5.35 13.04 14.38
N ILE A 93 -4.39 12.41 13.69
CA ILE A 93 -4.64 11.78 12.39
C ILE A 93 -5.59 10.59 12.50
N ARG A 94 -5.42 9.72 13.51
CA ARG A 94 -6.35 8.61 13.74
C ARG A 94 -7.78 9.09 13.97
N PHE A 95 -7.95 10.15 14.77
CA PHE A 95 -9.25 10.77 15.00
C PHE A 95 -9.87 11.31 13.70
N LYS A 96 -9.10 12.07 12.91
CA LYS A 96 -9.56 12.58 11.60
C LYS A 96 -9.90 11.46 10.62
N LEU A 97 -9.08 10.41 10.58
CA LEU A 97 -9.32 9.25 9.73
C LEU A 97 -10.65 8.57 10.09
N ALA A 98 -10.95 8.39 11.37
CA ALA A 98 -12.23 7.83 11.80
C ALA A 98 -13.42 8.69 11.31
N GLN A 99 -13.30 10.02 11.36
CA GLN A 99 -14.33 10.92 10.80
C GLN A 99 -14.51 10.72 9.28
N TYR A 100 -13.40 10.63 8.54
CA TYR A 100 -13.47 10.39 7.09
C TYR A 100 -14.07 9.03 6.75
N VAL A 101 -13.75 8.00 7.52
CA VAL A 101 -14.31 6.65 7.35
C VAL A 101 -15.80 6.64 7.63
N ASN A 102 -16.25 7.30 8.71
CA ASN A 102 -17.67 7.43 9.04
C ASN A 102 -18.44 8.19 7.96
N ALA A 103 -17.85 9.25 7.39
CA ALA A 103 -18.45 9.98 6.28
C ALA A 103 -18.50 9.12 5.01
N ALA A 104 -17.42 8.40 4.68
CA ALA A 104 -17.37 7.50 3.53
C ALA A 104 -18.33 6.31 3.67
N ALA A 105 -18.58 5.85 4.90
CA ALA A 105 -19.51 4.76 5.17
C ALA A 105 -20.96 5.08 4.77
N GLN A 106 -21.33 6.36 4.67
CA GLN A 106 -22.65 6.76 4.17
C GLN A 106 -22.84 6.39 2.69
N ALA A 107 -21.77 6.42 1.90
CA ALA A 107 -21.78 6.02 0.49
C ALA A 107 -21.37 4.56 0.28
N VAL A 108 -20.53 4.03 1.17
CA VAL A 108 -20.00 2.66 1.12
C VAL A 108 -20.25 1.97 2.47
N PRO A 109 -21.45 1.41 2.71
CA PRO A 109 -21.86 0.89 4.01
C PRO A 109 -20.91 -0.17 4.59
N THR A 110 -20.22 -0.93 3.74
CA THR A 110 -19.25 -1.95 4.15
C THR A 110 -18.03 -1.39 4.89
N LEU A 111 -17.80 -0.07 4.87
CA LEU A 111 -16.76 0.57 5.67
C LEU A 111 -17.13 0.67 7.15
N SER A 112 -18.43 0.71 7.50
CA SER A 112 -18.89 0.82 8.89
C SER A 112 -18.45 -0.35 9.77
N SER A 113 -18.25 -1.54 9.19
CA SER A 113 -17.80 -2.74 9.88
C SER A 113 -16.28 -2.91 9.85
N LYS A 114 -15.53 -2.02 9.18
CA LYS A 114 -14.07 -2.13 9.01
C LYS A 114 -13.34 -1.20 9.98
N ASN A 115 -12.31 -1.73 10.64
CA ASN A 115 -11.38 -0.93 11.41
C ASN A 115 -10.28 -0.34 10.51
N VAL A 116 -10.53 0.87 10.00
CA VAL A 116 -9.58 1.58 9.12
C VAL A 116 -8.62 2.42 9.95
N THR A 117 -7.34 2.07 9.89
CA THR A 117 -6.24 2.74 10.59
C THR A 117 -5.13 3.12 9.60
N PRO A 118 -4.11 3.91 9.99
CA PRO A 118 -2.95 4.14 9.13
C PRO A 118 -2.26 2.84 8.67
N HIS A 119 -2.30 1.77 9.46
CA HIS A 119 -1.77 0.47 9.05
C HIS A 119 -2.62 -0.22 7.98
N SER A 120 -3.92 0.08 7.89
CA SER A 120 -4.79 -0.42 6.82
C SER A 120 -4.35 0.10 5.46
N PHE A 121 -3.87 1.35 5.35
CA PHE A 121 -3.31 1.89 4.11
C PHE A 121 -2.06 1.13 3.66
N ARG A 122 -1.17 0.84 4.61
CA ARG A 122 0.04 0.05 4.34
C ARG A 122 -0.29 -1.36 3.88
N HIS A 123 -1.28 -1.99 4.50
CA HIS A 123 -1.76 -3.30 4.08
C HIS A 123 -2.35 -3.25 2.68
N ALA A 124 -3.21 -2.28 2.38
CA ALA A 124 -3.79 -2.09 1.06
C ALA A 124 -2.71 -1.85 -0.02
N ALA A 125 -1.70 -1.03 0.27
CA ALA A 125 -0.56 -0.81 -0.62
C ALA A 125 0.16 -2.12 -0.95
N ALA A 126 0.43 -2.95 0.07
CA ALA A 126 1.04 -4.26 -0.12
C ALA A 126 0.19 -5.15 -1.02
N VAL A 127 -1.10 -5.34 -0.67
CA VAL A 127 -2.06 -6.17 -1.42
C VAL A 127 -2.15 -5.72 -2.88
N HIS A 128 -2.21 -4.43 -3.15
CA HIS A 128 -2.32 -3.92 -4.52
C HIS A 128 -1.03 -4.09 -5.32
N LEU A 129 0.15 -3.92 -4.70
CA LEU A 129 1.42 -4.22 -5.38
C LEU A 129 1.53 -5.70 -5.75
N ILE A 130 1.07 -6.59 -4.86
CA ILE A 130 1.05 -8.04 -5.10
C ILE A 130 0.08 -8.40 -6.23
N ALA A 131 -1.12 -7.82 -6.20
CA ALA A 131 -2.14 -8.02 -7.24
C ALA A 131 -1.65 -7.51 -8.60
N ALA A 132 -0.84 -6.45 -8.62
CA ALA A 132 -0.16 -5.96 -9.82
C ALA A 132 1.03 -6.84 -10.28
N GLY A 133 1.33 -7.92 -9.56
CA GLY A 133 2.40 -8.86 -9.91
C GLY A 133 3.81 -8.38 -9.56
N VAL A 134 3.93 -7.37 -8.68
CA VAL A 134 5.24 -6.91 -8.20
C VAL A 134 5.89 -8.01 -7.38
N ASP A 135 7.18 -8.24 -7.61
CA ASP A 135 7.93 -9.24 -6.88
C ASP A 135 7.94 -8.95 -5.36
N VAL A 136 7.83 -10.02 -4.57
CA VAL A 136 7.73 -9.96 -3.12
C VAL A 136 8.96 -9.32 -2.48
N THR A 137 10.15 -9.50 -3.05
CA THR A 137 11.38 -8.86 -2.57
C THR A 137 11.35 -7.34 -2.79
N VAL A 138 10.77 -6.88 -3.89
CA VAL A 138 10.56 -5.46 -4.19
C VAL A 138 9.55 -4.86 -3.22
N ILE A 139 8.43 -5.54 -2.96
CA ILE A 139 7.43 -5.11 -1.96
C ILE A 139 8.06 -5.01 -0.57
N ARG A 140 8.90 -5.98 -0.19
CA ARG A 140 9.61 -5.97 1.10
C ARG A 140 10.54 -4.76 1.22
N SER A 141 11.26 -4.43 0.16
CA SER A 141 12.10 -3.24 0.08
C SER A 141 11.26 -1.95 0.20
N TRP A 142 10.16 -1.86 -0.56
CA TRP A 142 9.24 -0.74 -0.58
C TRP A 142 8.64 -0.43 0.79
N LEU A 143 8.16 -1.46 1.50
CA LEU A 143 7.51 -1.31 2.79
C LEU A 143 8.53 -1.20 3.93
N GLY A 144 9.75 -1.69 3.77
CA GLY A 144 10.80 -1.65 4.79
C GLY A 144 10.73 -2.82 5.76
N HIS A 145 11.31 -3.95 5.34
CA HIS A 145 11.55 -5.19 6.09
C HIS A 145 10.38 -5.64 6.98
N VAL A 146 9.19 -5.72 6.39
CA VAL A 146 8.06 -6.45 6.97
C VAL A 146 8.49 -7.90 7.21
N SER A 147 8.11 -8.51 8.33
CA SER A 147 8.54 -9.87 8.68
C SER A 147 8.17 -10.86 7.56
N LEU A 148 8.96 -11.94 7.41
CA LEU A 148 8.67 -13.01 6.44
C LEU A 148 7.25 -13.56 6.61
N ASP A 149 6.76 -13.56 7.85
CA ASP A 149 5.45 -14.07 8.24
C ASP A 149 4.28 -13.29 7.60
N THR A 150 4.35 -11.95 7.63
CA THR A 150 3.34 -11.09 6.99
C THR A 150 3.50 -11.02 5.48
N THR A 151 4.71 -11.29 4.98
CA THR A 151 5.01 -11.33 3.54
C THR A 151 4.56 -12.64 2.88
N ASN A 152 4.61 -13.76 3.61
CA ASN A 152 4.03 -15.04 3.17
C ASN A 152 2.50 -14.98 3.10
N HIS A 153 1.85 -14.33 4.07
CA HIS A 153 0.40 -14.11 4.04
C HIS A 153 -0.04 -13.36 2.77
N TYR A 154 0.76 -12.39 2.36
CA TYR A 154 0.59 -11.62 1.13
C TYR A 154 0.76 -12.47 -0.14
N ALA A 155 1.76 -13.34 -0.20
CA ALA A 155 1.95 -14.27 -1.31
C ALA A 155 0.79 -15.29 -1.43
N GLN A 156 0.31 -15.79 -0.29
CA GLN A 156 -0.86 -16.69 -0.22
C GLN A 156 -2.13 -15.99 -0.74
N ALA A 157 -2.39 -14.75 -0.34
CA ALA A 157 -3.53 -13.98 -0.84
C ALA A 157 -3.52 -13.81 -2.38
N ASN A 158 -2.34 -13.71 -3.00
CA ASN A 158 -2.22 -13.70 -4.47
C ASN A 158 -2.60 -15.04 -5.09
N LEU A 159 -2.15 -16.14 -4.50
CA LEU A 159 -2.48 -17.49 -4.96
C LEU A 159 -3.99 -17.74 -4.86
N ASP A 160 -4.62 -17.35 -3.75
CA ASP A 160 -6.07 -17.49 -3.58
C ASP A 160 -6.85 -16.61 -4.56
N THR A 161 -6.39 -15.38 -4.80
CA THR A 161 -7.01 -14.47 -5.78
C THR A 161 -6.87 -15.01 -7.21
N LYS A 162 -5.69 -15.51 -7.58
CA LYS A 162 -5.44 -16.15 -8.89
C LYS A 162 -6.24 -17.44 -9.04
N ARG A 163 -6.36 -18.23 -7.98
CA ARG A 163 -7.15 -19.47 -7.95
C ARG A 163 -8.64 -19.18 -8.12
N ALA A 164 -9.18 -18.20 -7.39
CA ALA A 164 -10.56 -17.76 -7.57
C ALA A 164 -10.83 -17.24 -8.98
N ALA A 165 -9.87 -16.51 -9.59
CA ALA A 165 -9.98 -16.09 -10.98
C ALA A 165 -9.98 -17.27 -11.97
N LEU A 166 -9.15 -18.30 -11.72
CA LEU A 166 -9.16 -19.54 -12.51
C LEU A 166 -10.48 -20.30 -12.37
N GLU A 167 -11.00 -20.43 -11.15
CA GLU A 167 -12.28 -21.10 -10.88
C GLU A 167 -13.47 -20.37 -11.55
N GLN A 168 -13.44 -19.02 -11.60
CA GLN A 168 -14.42 -18.23 -12.33
C GLN A 168 -14.38 -18.43 -13.86
N LEU A 169 -13.20 -18.69 -14.42
CA LEU A 169 -13.03 -18.99 -15.85
C LEU A 169 -13.48 -20.42 -16.19
N ASP A 170 -13.38 -21.35 -15.25
CA ASP A 170 -13.68 -22.77 -15.46
C ASP A 170 -15.20 -23.04 -15.59
N HIS A 171 -16.06 -22.10 -15.18
CA HIS A 171 -17.52 -22.21 -15.34
C HIS A 171 -18.03 -22.03 -16.78
N GLY A 172 -17.15 -21.73 -17.75
CA GLY A 172 -17.50 -21.59 -19.17
C GLY A 172 -16.82 -22.59 -20.12
N SER A 173 -15.85 -23.38 -19.64
CA SER A 173 -15.11 -24.29 -20.52
C SER A 173 -15.76 -25.67 -20.59
N LYS A 174 -16.65 -25.85 -21.57
CA LYS A 174 -16.91 -27.19 -22.08
C LYS A 174 -15.59 -27.73 -22.68
N THR A 175 -15.09 -28.82 -22.09
CA THR A 175 -14.09 -29.81 -22.57
C THR A 175 -12.61 -29.62 -22.22
N VAL A 176 -12.09 -30.56 -21.41
CA VAL A 176 -11.02 -31.48 -21.85
C VAL A 176 -11.34 -32.88 -21.30
N SER A 177 -11.88 -33.75 -22.16
CA SER A 177 -12.30 -35.14 -21.88
C SER A 177 -11.14 -36.12 -21.64
N LYS A 178 -9.91 -35.69 -21.39
CA LYS A 178 -8.76 -36.60 -21.30
C LYS A 178 -7.76 -36.13 -20.23
N PRO A 179 -7.47 -36.93 -19.19
CA PRO A 179 -6.41 -36.59 -18.24
C PRO A 179 -5.08 -36.39 -18.98
N PRO A 180 -4.22 -35.45 -18.52
CA PRO A 180 -2.95 -35.14 -19.14
C PRO A 180 -2.05 -36.39 -19.20
N ARG A 181 -1.23 -36.45 -20.25
CA ARG A 181 -0.50 -37.65 -20.68
C ARG A 181 0.40 -38.28 -19.60
N TRP A 182 0.92 -37.48 -18.67
CA TRP A 182 1.74 -37.95 -17.55
C TRP A 182 0.93 -38.71 -16.47
N LYS A 183 -0.39 -38.47 -16.35
CA LYS A 183 -1.29 -39.25 -15.48
C LYS A 183 -1.63 -40.64 -16.05
N ARG A 184 -1.18 -40.93 -17.28
CA ARG A 184 -1.39 -42.23 -17.95
C ARG A 184 -0.12 -43.05 -18.06
N ASP A 185 1.00 -42.50 -17.60
CA ASP A 185 2.28 -43.17 -17.65
C ASP A 185 2.50 -43.89 -16.31
N GLU A 186 2.13 -45.16 -16.26
CA GLU A 186 2.27 -46.01 -15.07
C GLU A 186 3.72 -46.11 -14.61
N HIS A 187 4.68 -46.04 -15.55
CA HIS A 187 6.09 -46.13 -15.24
C HIS A 187 6.62 -44.83 -14.59
N LEU A 188 6.10 -43.68 -15.01
CA LEU A 188 6.38 -42.39 -14.38
C LEU A 188 5.80 -42.32 -12.96
N LEU A 189 4.58 -42.83 -12.76
CA LEU A 189 3.92 -42.85 -11.45
C LEU A 189 4.62 -43.80 -10.48
N ALA A 190 4.99 -45.00 -10.92
CA ALA A 190 5.74 -45.95 -10.10
C ALA A 190 7.12 -45.41 -9.69
N TRP A 191 7.78 -44.63 -10.55
CA TRP A 191 9.04 -43.96 -10.22
C TRP A 191 8.84 -42.83 -9.19
N LEU A 192 7.79 -42.02 -9.34
CA LEU A 192 7.46 -40.95 -8.38
C LEU A 192 7.08 -41.50 -6.99
N ASP A 193 6.39 -42.63 -6.91
CA ASP A 193 6.04 -43.30 -5.64
C ASP A 193 7.25 -43.97 -4.97
N SER A 194 8.36 -44.15 -5.69
CA SER A 194 9.61 -44.73 -5.17
C SER A 194 10.62 -43.71 -4.65
N LEU A 195 10.35 -42.41 -4.81
CA LEU A 195 11.13 -41.28 -4.26
C LEU A 195 10.67 -40.94 -2.84
#